data_AF-A0ABD0NCB4-F1
#
_entry.id   AF-A0ABD0NCB4-F1
#
_cell.length_a   1.000
_cell.length_b   1.000
_cell.length_c   1.000
_cell.angle_alpha   90.00
_cell.angle_beta   90.00
_cell.angle_gamma   90.00
#
_symmetry.space_group_name_H-M   'P 1'
#
loop_
_entity.id
_entity.type
_entity.pdbx_description
1 polymer ?
#
loop_
_entity_poly.entity_id
_entity_poly.type
_entity_poly.pdbx_seq_one_letter_code
_entity_poly.pdbx_strand_id
1 'polypeptide(L)' 'TDVPLAVVEEILLKLPAHQVVRVCRLVCHEWKELVDSASHWRERCRREGFQPSDASRPPDD' A
#
# COMPACT_ATOMS: atom_id res chain seq x y z
N THR A 1 2.15 -12.14 -23.00
CA THR A 1 3.00 -11.10 -22.39
C THR A 1 2.42 -10.78 -21.04
N ASP A 2 3.10 -11.19 -19.98
CA ASP A 2 2.65 -10.91 -18.61
C ASP A 2 2.76 -9.41 -18.30
N VAL A 3 1.85 -8.92 -17.46
CA VAL A 3 1.87 -7.53 -17.01
C VAL A 3 3.01 -7.36 -15.99
N PRO A 4 3.90 -6.38 -16.15
CA PRO A 4 4.97 -6.16 -15.20
C PRO A 4 4.45 -5.86 -13.78
N LEU A 5 5.12 -6.39 -12.76
CA LEU A 5 4.72 -6.23 -11.36
C LEU A 5 4.60 -4.76 -10.92
N ALA A 6 5.46 -3.87 -11.45
CA ALA A 6 5.39 -2.44 -11.21
C ALA A 6 4.08 -1.80 -11.73
N VAL A 7 3.52 -2.31 -12.84
CA VAL A 7 2.24 -1.84 -13.37
C VAL A 7 1.10 -2.29 -12.45
N VAL A 8 1.18 -3.52 -11.94
CA VAL A 8 0.23 -4.01 -10.92
C VAL A 8 0.28 -3.15 -9.67
N GLU A 9 1.47 -2.84 -9.15
CA GLU A 9 1.63 -1.99 -7.97
C GLU A 9 1.00 -0.60 -8.17
N GLU A 10 1.20 0.03 -9.33
CA GLU A 10 0.56 1.31 -9.69
C GLU A 10 -0.98 1.22 -9.77
N ILE A 11 -1.52 0.09 -10.25
CA ILE A 11 -2.97 -0.15 -10.23
C ILE A 11 -3.45 -0.26 -8.78
N LEU A 12 -2.78 -1.06 -7.96
CA LEU A 12 -3.13 -1.23 -6.55
C LEU A 12 -3.11 0.11 -5.81
N LEU A 13 -2.13 0.98 -6.07
CA LEU A 13 -2.03 2.32 -5.46
C LEU A 13 -3.20 3.25 -5.83
N LYS A 14 -3.89 3.01 -6.96
CA LYS A 14 -5.06 3.79 -7.39
C LYS A 14 -6.39 3.24 -6.89
N LEU A 15 -6.40 2.02 -6.35
CA LEU A 15 -7.59 1.42 -5.78
C LEU A 15 -7.80 1.84 -4.32
N PRO A 16 -9.04 1.83 -3.81
CA PRO A 16 -9.30 2.03 -2.39
C PRO A 16 -8.58 1.00 -1.52
N ALA A 17 -7.94 1.42 -0.43
CA ALA A 17 -7.14 0.56 0.45
C ALA A 17 -7.90 -0.70 0.93
N HIS A 18 -9.19 -0.55 1.24
CA HIS A 18 -10.01 -1.68 1.69
C HIS A 18 -10.21 -2.76 0.61
N GLN A 19 -10.26 -2.38 -0.68
CA GLN A 19 -10.32 -3.35 -1.79
C GLN A 19 -8.98 -4.06 -1.94
N VAL A 20 -7.87 -3.34 -1.80
CA VAL A 20 -6.53 -3.90 -1.90
C VAL A 20 -6.31 -5.00 -0.85
N VAL A 21 -6.69 -4.75 0.40
CA VAL A 21 -6.53 -5.72 1.50
C VAL A 21 -7.49 -6.90 1.38
N ARG A 22 -8.76 -6.64 1.07
CA ARG A 22 -9.82 -7.66 1.14
C ARG A 22 -9.98 -8.49 -0.14
N VAL A 23 -9.60 -7.93 -1.30
CA VAL A 23 -9.85 -8.53 -2.60
C VAL A 23 -8.54 -8.78 -3.34
N CYS A 24 -7.76 -7.74 -3.60
CA CYS A 24 -6.55 -7.85 -4.44
C CYS A 24 -5.49 -8.79 -3.83
N ARG A 25 -5.33 -8.76 -2.51
CA ARG A 25 -4.44 -9.66 -1.77
C ARG A 25 -4.70 -11.14 -2.00
N LEU A 26 -5.92 -11.52 -2.39
CA LEU A 26 -6.35 -12.92 -2.53
C LEU A 26 -6.23 -13.44 -3.97
N VAL A 27 -5.82 -12.61 -4.93
CA VAL A 27 -5.78 -12.96 -6.36
C VAL A 27 -4.72 -14.01 -6.67
N CYS A 28 -3.48 -13.77 -6.27
CA CYS A 28 -2.35 -14.68 -6.46
C CYS A 28 -1.22 -14.37 -5.47
N HIS A 29 -0.17 -15.20 -5.46
CA HIS A 29 0.98 -15.03 -4.57
C HIS A 29 1.72 -13.70 -4.78
N GLU A 30 1.99 -13.33 -6.03
CA GLU A 30 2.73 -12.09 -6.36
C GLU A 30 1.97 -10.83 -5.90
N TRP A 31 0.65 -10.82 -6.06
CA TRP A 31 -0.19 -9.72 -5.57
C TRP A 31 -0.21 -9.67 -4.05
N LYS A 32 -0.27 -10.82 -3.38
CA LYS A 32 -0.18 -10.90 -1.93
C LYS A 32 1.15 -10.32 -1.43
N GLU A 33 2.27 -10.64 -2.06
CA GLU A 33 3.58 -10.10 -1.68
C GLU A 33 3.67 -8.59 -1.84
N LEU A 34 3.14 -8.04 -2.94
CA LEU A 34 3.04 -6.59 -3.12
C LEU A 34 2.18 -5.94 -2.03
N VAL A 35 0.98 -6.48 -1.79
CA VAL A 35 0.04 -5.92 -0.81
C VAL A 35 0.57 -6.04 0.62
N ASP A 36 1.30 -7.10 0.95
CA ASP A 36 1.89 -7.29 2.28
C ASP A 36 3.20 -6.49 2.46
N SER A 37 3.74 -5.88 1.40
CA SER A 37 4.97 -5.08 1.47
C SER A 37 4.76 -3.75 2.18
N ALA A 38 5.67 -3.42 3.11
CA ALA A 38 5.72 -2.12 3.75
C ALA A 38 6.00 -0.97 2.76
N SER A 39 6.69 -1.23 1.64
CA SER A 39 6.94 -0.19 0.62
C SER A 39 5.64 0.30 -0.02
N HIS A 40 4.74 -0.63 -0.34
CA HIS A 40 3.43 -0.33 -0.94
C HIS A 40 2.62 0.62 -0.05
N TRP A 41 2.51 0.30 1.24
CA TRP A 41 1.75 1.11 2.19
C TRP A 41 2.41 2.46 2.50
N ARG A 42 3.75 2.52 2.56
CA ARG A 42 4.47 3.80 2.68
C ARG A 42 4.18 4.73 1.51
N GLU A 43 4.22 4.19 0.29
CA GLU A 43 3.94 4.97 -0.92
C GLU A 43 2.47 5.40 -0.99
N ARG A 44 1.54 4.51 -0.67
CA ARG A 44 0.13 4.85 -0.55
C ARG A 44 -0.08 5.99 0.45
N CYS A 45 0.50 5.89 1.66
CA CYS A 45 0.37 6.93 2.66
C CYS A 45 0.90 8.28 2.18
N ARG A 46 2.04 8.27 1.47
CA ARG A 46 2.61 9.47 0.85
C ARG A 46 1.64 10.10 -0.17
N ARG A 47 1.01 9.30 -1.02
CA ARG A 47 0.05 9.77 -2.06
C ARG A 47 -1.26 10.27 -1.48
N GLU A 48 -1.73 9.64 -0.40
CA GLU A 48 -2.94 10.03 0.32
C GLU A 48 -2.71 11.21 1.28
N GLY A 49 -1.46 11.67 1.43
CA GLY A 49 -1.11 12.83 2.26
C GLY A 49 -1.03 12.52 3.76
N PHE A 50 -1.00 11.25 4.16
CA PHE A 50 -0.78 10.88 5.56
C PHE A 50 0.63 11.24 5.98
N GLN A 51 0.75 12.13 6.96
CA GLN A 51 2.05 12.45 7.55
C GLN A 51 2.50 11.32 8.46
N PRO A 52 3.78 10.92 8.42
CA PRO A 52 4.34 10.08 9.46
C PRO A 52 4.18 10.82 10.78
N SER A 53 3.63 10.14 11.80
CA SER A 53 3.54 10.71 13.14
C SER A 53 4.95 11.11 13.59
N ASP A 54 5.13 12.38 13.98
CA ASP A 54 6.37 12.86 14.57
C ASP A 54 6.61 12.07 15.86
N ALA A 55 7.49 11.08 15.80
CA ALA A 55 7.88 10.28 16.96
C ALA A 55 8.61 11.12 18.04
N SER A 56 8.99 12.35 17.69
CA SER A 56 9.55 13.38 18.56
C SER A 56 8.49 14.19 19.31
N ARG A 57 7.20 14.10 18.93
CA ARG A 57 6.13 14.81 19.64
C ARG A 57 5.90 14.13 21.00
N PRO A 58 6.06 14.86 22.12
CA PRO A 58 5.74 14.30 23.43
C PRO A 58 4.23 13.95 23.49
N PRO A 59 3.84 12.89 24.22
CA PRO A 59 2.44 12.59 24.45
C PRO A 59 1.77 13.79 25.12
N ASP A 60 0.53 14.09 24.74
CA ASP A 60 -0.27 15.12 25.42
C ASP A 60 -0.60 14.61 26.85
N ASP A 61 -0.39 15.46 27.86
CA ASP A 61 -0.69 15.21 29.29
C ASP A 61 -2.20 15.11 29.57
#